data_AF-A0A0T2IG76-F1
#
_entry.id   AF-A0A0T2IG76-F1
#
_cell.length_a   1.000
_cell.length_b   1.000
_cell.length_c   1.000
_cell.angle_alpha   90.00
_cell.angle_beta   90.00
_cell.angle_gamma   90.00
#
_symmetry.space_group_name_H-M   'P 1'
#
loop_
_entity.id
_entity.type
_entity.pdbx_description
1 polymer ?
#
loop_
_entity_poly.entity_id
_entity_poly.type
_entity_poly.pdbx_seq_one_letter_code
_entity_poly.pdbx_strand_id
1 'polypeptide(L)'
;MEEMTPEPEDLSPGSAMLDRSIRALREAHDPGWDQASQRVLAAVRAATRRSWPVDATFPVPDGADRLSISDQVVISTLRRALDSVESCAPSRISLLLDGHECTGATVSLVAAYGTDLRQAADEARRAVLAALEEVLGPPAFEQRTASVDIAVDDVTPGDPRL
;
A
#
# COMPACT_ATOMS: atom_id res chain seq x y z
N MET A 1 -19.28 62.16 -18.22
CA MET A 1 -19.98 61.52 -19.34
C MET A 1 -19.00 60.61 -20.04
N GLU A 2 -19.00 59.30 -19.85
CA GLU A 2 -19.75 58.43 -18.95
C GLU A 2 -18.93 57.13 -18.94
N GLU A 3 -18.57 56.65 -17.76
CA GLU A 3 -17.81 55.43 -17.55
C GLU A 3 -18.79 54.25 -17.69
N MET A 4 -18.73 53.52 -18.80
CA MET A 4 -19.58 52.36 -19.08
C MET A 4 -19.13 51.18 -18.21
N THR A 5 -19.71 51.11 -17.02
CA THR A 5 -19.69 49.92 -16.17
C THR A 5 -20.42 48.79 -16.92
N PRO A 6 -19.83 47.58 -17.04
CA PRO A 6 -20.55 46.47 -17.64
C PRO A 6 -21.73 46.11 -16.72
N GLU A 7 -22.93 46.07 -17.31
CA GLU A 7 -24.16 45.63 -16.65
C GLU A 7 -23.99 44.22 -16.05
N PRO A 8 -24.65 43.93 -14.92
CA PRO A 8 -24.58 42.62 -14.30
C PRO A 8 -25.20 41.61 -15.26
N GLU A 9 -24.43 40.60 -15.66
CA GLU A 9 -24.95 39.43 -16.37
C GLU A 9 -26.15 38.90 -15.59
N ASP A 10 -27.33 39.02 -16.19
CA ASP A 10 -28.60 38.49 -15.69
C ASP A 10 -28.46 36.97 -15.68
N LEU A 11 -27.96 36.44 -14.56
CA LEU A 11 -27.86 35.02 -14.28
C LEU A 11 -29.25 34.44 -14.50
N SER A 12 -29.40 33.67 -15.59
CA SER A 12 -30.62 32.92 -15.87
C SER A 12 -31.14 32.29 -14.57
N PRO A 13 -32.45 32.29 -14.31
CA PRO A 13 -33.01 31.70 -13.09
C PRO A 13 -32.48 30.28 -12.82
N GLY A 14 -32.14 29.54 -13.88
CA GLY A 14 -31.49 28.25 -13.82
C GLY A 14 -30.04 28.28 -13.31
N SER A 15 -29.20 29.25 -13.71
CA SER A 15 -27.81 29.35 -13.21
C SER A 15 -27.76 29.82 -11.76
N ALA A 16 -28.62 30.75 -11.36
CA ALA A 16 -28.74 31.17 -9.97
C ALA A 16 -29.24 30.03 -9.05
N MET A 17 -30.13 29.16 -9.56
CA MET A 17 -30.57 27.96 -8.85
C MET A 17 -29.44 26.92 -8.76
N LEU A 18 -28.70 26.68 -9.85
CA LEU A 18 -27.54 25.80 -9.88
C LEU A 18 -26.44 26.26 -8.92
N ASP A 19 -26.10 27.54 -8.91
CA ASP A 19 -25.08 28.10 -8.01
C ASP A 19 -25.50 27.99 -6.54
N ARG A 20 -26.79 28.19 -6.25
CA ARG A 20 -27.35 27.98 -4.90
C ARG A 20 -27.28 26.51 -4.50
N SER A 21 -27.61 25.58 -5.41
CA SER A 21 -27.54 24.14 -5.18
C SER A 21 -26.11 23.65 -5.00
N ILE A 22 -25.16 24.13 -5.80
CA ILE A 22 -23.73 23.81 -5.69
C ILE A 22 -23.17 24.32 -4.35
N ARG A 23 -23.55 25.54 -3.95
CA ARG A 23 -23.16 26.09 -2.65
C ARG A 23 -23.76 25.28 -1.49
N ALA A 24 -25.03 24.92 -1.58
CA ALA A 24 -25.69 24.06 -0.61
C ALA A 24 -25.03 22.67 -0.53
N LEU A 25 -24.54 22.11 -1.64
CA LEU A 25 -23.81 20.85 -1.67
C LEU A 25 -22.42 20.95 -1.02
N ARG A 26 -21.74 22.09 -1.17
CA ARG A 26 -20.43 22.36 -0.55
C ARG A 26 -20.54 22.66 0.94
N GLU A 27 -21.62 23.30 1.37
CA GLU A 27 -21.91 23.61 2.77
C GLU A 27 -22.55 22.43 3.50
N ALA A 28 -23.22 21.52 2.78
CA ALA A 28 -23.67 20.24 3.29
C ALA A 28 -22.47 19.33 3.53
N HIS A 29 -21.80 19.54 4.65
CA HIS A 29 -20.89 18.56 5.23
C HIS A 29 -21.72 17.29 5.49
N ASP A 30 -21.59 16.26 4.65
CA ASP A 30 -22.36 15.02 4.81
C ASP A 30 -21.92 14.32 6.10
N PRO A 31 -22.70 14.38 7.20
CA PRO A 31 -22.32 13.76 8.45
C PRO A 31 -22.28 12.24 8.33
N GLY A 32 -22.91 11.69 7.28
CA GLY A 32 -22.86 10.29 6.89
C GLY A 32 -21.49 9.87 6.36
N TRP A 33 -20.75 10.76 5.69
CA TRP A 33 -19.39 10.47 5.22
C TRP A 33 -18.40 10.36 6.37
N ASP A 34 -18.43 11.30 7.32
CA ASP A 34 -17.57 11.24 8.51
C ASP A 34 -17.89 10.01 9.37
N GLN A 35 -19.17 9.67 9.52
CA GLN A 35 -19.58 8.43 10.20
C GLN A 35 -19.20 7.16 9.43
N ALA A 36 -19.31 7.15 8.10
CA ALA A 36 -18.90 6.01 7.29
C ALA A 36 -17.39 5.81 7.36
N SER A 37 -16.61 6.88 7.22
CA SER A 37 -15.15 6.88 7.37
C SER A 37 -14.74 6.40 8.77
N GLN A 38 -15.36 6.92 9.83
CA GLN A 38 -15.09 6.48 11.20
C GLN A 38 -15.47 5.01 11.43
N ARG A 39 -16.58 4.53 10.85
CA ARG A 39 -16.98 3.11 10.94
C ARG A 39 -16.02 2.21 10.17
N VAL A 40 -15.58 2.61 8.99
CA VAL A 40 -14.57 1.87 8.22
C VAL A 40 -13.25 1.84 8.98
N LEU A 41 -12.77 2.97 9.49
CA LEU A 41 -11.55 3.04 10.30
C LEU A 41 -11.67 2.22 11.59
N ALA A 42 -12.81 2.27 12.27
CA ALA A 42 -13.07 1.47 13.47
C ALA A 42 -13.17 -0.03 13.15
N ALA A 43 -13.80 -0.40 12.03
CA ALA A 43 -13.89 -1.78 11.57
C ALA A 43 -12.51 -2.32 11.14
N VAL A 44 -11.71 -1.52 10.43
CA VAL A 44 -10.32 -1.84 10.10
C VAL A 44 -9.51 -2.05 11.38
N ARG A 45 -9.53 -1.09 12.31
CA ARG A 45 -8.82 -1.18 13.61
C ARG A 45 -9.30 -2.36 14.46
N ALA A 46 -10.59 -2.68 14.44
CA ALA A 46 -11.15 -3.82 15.16
C ALA A 46 -10.82 -5.16 14.50
N ALA A 47 -10.74 -5.19 13.17
CA ALA A 47 -10.35 -6.36 12.39
C ALA A 47 -8.84 -6.66 12.47
N THR A 48 -7.99 -5.68 12.81
CA THR A 48 -6.51 -5.83 12.83
C THR A 48 -6.00 -6.77 13.94
N ARG A 49 -6.86 -7.33 14.79
CA ARG A 49 -6.45 -8.00 16.04
C ARG A 49 -6.10 -9.49 15.92
N ARG A 50 -5.90 -10.01 14.72
CA ARG A 50 -5.31 -11.34 14.50
C ARG A 50 -4.13 -11.24 13.54
N SER A 51 -3.08 -10.54 13.97
CA SER A 51 -1.77 -10.74 13.36
C SER A 51 -1.35 -12.19 13.62
N TRP A 52 -0.90 -12.87 12.58
CA TRP A 52 -0.34 -14.21 12.71
C TRP A 52 1.11 -14.10 13.17
N PRO A 53 1.55 -14.88 14.18
CA PRO A 53 2.95 -14.87 14.60
C PRO A 53 3.82 -15.54 13.53
N VAL A 54 4.97 -14.93 13.26
CA VAL A 54 6.02 -15.44 12.37
C VAL A 54 7.28 -15.58 13.21
N ASP A 55 7.86 -16.78 13.20
CA ASP A 55 9.06 -17.07 13.97
C ASP A 55 10.29 -16.45 13.28
N ALA A 56 11.10 -15.77 14.07
CA ALA A 56 12.36 -15.17 13.68
C ALA A 56 13.47 -15.68 14.59
N THR A 57 14.66 -15.90 14.03
CA THR A 57 15.82 -16.40 14.76
C THR A 57 17.07 -15.64 14.33
N PHE A 58 17.77 -15.03 15.28
CA PHE A 58 18.98 -14.26 15.03
C PHE A 58 20.19 -14.89 15.72
N PRO A 59 21.35 -14.98 15.06
CA PRO A 59 22.57 -15.48 15.69
C PRO A 59 23.06 -14.52 16.78
N VAL A 60 23.47 -15.06 17.91
CA VAL A 60 24.15 -14.35 19.01
C VAL A 60 25.45 -15.08 19.37
N PRO A 61 26.43 -14.45 20.04
CA PRO A 61 27.77 -15.04 20.25
C PRO A 61 27.78 -16.47 20.82
N ASP A 62 26.80 -16.81 21.68
CA ASP A 62 26.70 -18.11 22.35
C ASP A 62 25.43 -18.90 21.95
N GLY A 63 24.80 -18.62 20.80
CA GLY A 63 23.61 -19.35 20.36
C GLY A 63 22.72 -18.59 19.36
N ALA A 64 21.41 -18.71 19.53
CA ALA A 64 20.43 -17.99 18.71
C ALA A 64 19.31 -17.41 19.58
N ASP A 65 18.98 -16.15 19.34
CA ASP A 65 17.82 -15.48 19.92
C ASP A 65 16.58 -15.76 19.07
N ARG A 66 15.43 -15.99 19.70
CA ARG A 66 14.17 -16.35 19.03
C ARG A 66 13.09 -15.34 19.36
N LEU A 67 12.48 -14.79 18.32
CA LEU A 67 11.47 -13.74 18.41
C LEU A 67 10.22 -14.17 17.65
N SER A 68 9.05 -13.79 18.15
CA SER A 68 7.79 -13.92 17.42
C SER A 68 7.42 -12.54 16.88
N ILE A 69 7.45 -12.39 15.56
CA ILE A 69 7.15 -11.14 14.86
C ILE A 69 5.74 -11.21 14.27
N SER A 70 5.01 -10.10 14.33
CA SER A 70 3.69 -10.02 13.67
C SER A 70 3.86 -10.05 12.15
N ASP A 71 3.06 -10.86 11.45
CA ASP A 71 2.96 -10.88 9.98
C ASP A 71 2.79 -9.46 9.38
N GLN A 72 2.07 -8.57 10.06
CA GLN A 72 1.87 -7.19 9.64
C GLN A 72 3.17 -6.37 9.66
N VAL A 73 4.05 -6.63 10.63
CA VAL A 73 5.38 -5.98 10.68
C VAL A 73 6.21 -6.46 9.50
N VAL A 74 6.24 -7.77 9.24
CA VAL A 74 6.95 -8.36 8.10
C VAL A 74 6.44 -7.75 6.78
N ILE A 75 5.13 -7.74 6.56
CA ILE A 75 4.51 -7.13 5.36
C ILE A 75 4.85 -5.65 5.24
N SER A 76 4.86 -4.89 6.34
CA SER A 76 5.22 -3.48 6.31
C SER A 76 6.69 -3.24 5.92
N THR A 77 7.60 -4.10 6.40
CA THR A 77 9.01 -4.08 6.03
C THR A 77 9.17 -4.39 4.55
N LEU A 78 8.43 -5.38 4.03
CA LEU A 78 8.43 -5.72 2.61
C LEU A 78 7.93 -4.58 1.72
N ARG A 79 6.84 -3.89 2.11
CA ARG A 79 6.37 -2.72 1.38
C ARG A 79 7.45 -1.65 1.29
N ARG A 80 8.09 -1.34 2.41
CA ARG A 80 9.17 -0.35 2.46
C ARG A 80 10.37 -0.74 1.61
N ALA A 81 10.72 -2.03 1.56
CA ALA A 81 11.78 -2.53 0.71
C ALA A 81 11.41 -2.46 -0.79
N LEU A 82 10.14 -2.67 -1.13
CA LEU A 82 9.64 -2.56 -2.50
C LEU A 82 9.50 -1.10 -2.96
N ASP A 83 9.31 -0.16 -2.05
CA ASP A 83 9.27 1.27 -2.38
C ASP A 83 10.58 1.77 -3.02
N SER A 84 11.72 1.11 -2.77
CA SER A 84 12.99 1.44 -3.42
C SER A 84 13.12 0.93 -4.86
N VAL A 85 12.18 0.11 -5.34
CA VAL A 85 12.16 -0.34 -6.73
C VAL A 85 11.52 0.77 -7.58
N GLU A 86 12.32 1.35 -8.48
CA GLU A 86 11.84 2.42 -9.34
C GLU A 86 10.74 1.92 -10.28
N SER A 87 9.81 2.82 -10.60
CA SER A 87 8.72 2.56 -11.56
C SER A 87 7.80 1.37 -11.24
N CYS A 88 7.80 0.84 -10.02
CA CYS A 88 6.85 -0.15 -9.54
C CYS A 88 6.28 0.23 -8.16
N ALA A 89 5.09 -0.26 -7.84
CA ALA A 89 4.48 -0.15 -6.52
C ALA A 89 3.80 -1.47 -6.14
N PRO A 90 3.92 -1.93 -4.88
CA PRO A 90 3.25 -3.16 -4.45
C PRO A 90 1.74 -2.96 -4.31
N SER A 91 0.94 -3.68 -5.09
CA SER A 91 -0.52 -3.75 -4.95
C SER A 91 -0.93 -4.73 -3.85
N ARG A 92 -0.23 -5.86 -3.75
CA ARG A 92 -0.52 -6.94 -2.81
C ARG A 92 0.74 -7.65 -2.36
N ILE A 93 0.78 -8.03 -1.08
CA ILE A 93 1.83 -8.85 -0.49
C ILE A 93 1.17 -9.91 0.38
N SER A 94 1.54 -11.18 0.20
CA SER A 94 1.10 -12.29 1.05
C SER A 94 2.30 -13.12 1.45
N LEU A 95 2.39 -13.49 2.73
CA LEU A 95 3.44 -14.40 3.22
C LEU A 95 3.02 -15.84 2.99
N LEU A 96 3.99 -16.69 2.64
CA LEU A 96 3.81 -18.14 2.60
C LEU A 96 4.33 -18.71 3.92
N LEU A 97 3.43 -19.23 4.74
CA LEU A 97 3.75 -19.74 6.07
C LEU A 97 3.48 -21.25 6.16
N ASP A 98 4.41 -21.98 6.77
CA ASP A 98 4.18 -23.33 7.28
C ASP A 98 4.11 -23.26 8.81
N GLY A 99 2.88 -23.29 9.36
CA GLY A 99 2.66 -22.93 10.75
C GLY A 99 3.04 -21.47 11.02
N HIS A 100 4.15 -21.23 11.72
CA HIS A 100 4.71 -19.91 11.99
C HIS A 100 6.04 -19.66 11.24
N GLU A 101 6.54 -20.65 10.50
CA GLU A 101 7.77 -20.52 9.73
C GLU A 101 7.47 -19.87 8.38
N CYS A 102 8.22 -18.82 8.03
CA CYS A 102 8.08 -18.17 6.73
C CYS A 102 8.87 -18.95 5.68
N THR A 103 8.16 -19.49 4.68
CA THR A 103 8.76 -20.22 3.56
C THR A 103 8.90 -19.36 2.31
N GLY A 104 8.36 -18.14 2.32
CA GLY A 104 8.41 -17.24 1.17
C GLY A 104 7.33 -16.17 1.16
N ALA A 105 7.12 -15.57 -0.02
CA ALA A 105 6.12 -14.53 -0.22
C ALA A 105 5.63 -14.48 -1.67
N THR A 106 4.39 -14.07 -1.86
CA THR A 106 3.86 -13.67 -3.16
C THR A 106 3.62 -12.16 -3.17
N VAL A 107 4.11 -11.51 -4.21
CA VAL A 107 4.04 -10.05 -4.38
C VAL A 107 3.44 -9.72 -5.74
N SER A 108 2.46 -8.83 -5.73
CA SER A 108 1.85 -8.26 -6.92
C SER A 108 2.26 -6.79 -7.04
N LEU A 109 2.66 -6.38 -8.23
CA LEU A 109 3.19 -5.06 -8.55
C LEU A 109 2.38 -4.39 -9.65
N VAL A 110 2.10 -3.10 -9.46
CA VAL A 110 1.73 -2.20 -10.54
C VAL A 110 3.00 -1.55 -11.07
N ALA A 111 3.20 -1.57 -12.39
CA ALA A 111 4.36 -0.96 -13.04
C ALA A 111 3.97 0.30 -13.83
N ALA A 112 4.92 1.21 -14.01
CA ALA A 112 4.77 2.32 -14.95
C ALA A 112 4.90 1.82 -16.40
N TYR A 113 4.24 2.50 -17.33
CA TYR A 113 4.38 2.21 -18.75
C TYR A 113 5.82 2.46 -19.22
N GLY A 114 6.37 1.51 -19.97
CA GLY A 114 7.75 1.56 -20.47
C GLY A 114 8.80 0.97 -19.51
N THR A 115 8.39 0.48 -18.34
CA THR A 115 9.27 -0.27 -17.44
C THR A 115 9.66 -1.62 -18.03
N ASP A 116 10.93 -2.00 -17.91
CA ASP A 116 11.36 -3.38 -18.12
C ASP A 116 10.83 -4.24 -16.97
N LEU A 117 9.69 -4.88 -17.21
CA LEU A 117 8.97 -5.66 -16.19
C LEU A 117 9.81 -6.82 -15.66
N ARG A 118 10.71 -7.39 -16.49
CA ARG A 118 11.56 -8.49 -16.06
C ARG A 118 12.63 -7.99 -15.11
N GLN A 119 13.32 -6.91 -15.47
CA GLN A 119 14.31 -6.32 -14.60
C GLN A 119 13.68 -5.84 -13.27
N ALA A 120 12.53 -5.19 -13.34
CA ALA A 120 11.81 -4.72 -12.15
C ALA A 120 11.36 -5.88 -11.25
N ALA A 121 10.87 -6.99 -11.83
CA ALA A 121 10.53 -8.18 -11.06
C ALA A 121 11.76 -8.84 -10.40
N ASP A 122 12.90 -8.89 -11.09
CA ASP A 122 14.16 -9.41 -10.55
C ASP A 122 14.71 -8.52 -9.41
N GLU A 123 14.56 -7.19 -9.52
CA GLU A 123 14.89 -6.23 -8.47
C GLU A 123 13.97 -6.38 -7.25
N ALA A 124 12.66 -6.43 -7.48
CA ALA A 124 11.67 -6.64 -6.42
C ALA A 124 11.89 -7.97 -5.69
N ARG A 125 12.17 -9.06 -6.43
CA ARG A 125 12.48 -10.36 -5.84
C ARG A 125 13.68 -10.30 -4.91
N ARG A 126 14.77 -9.64 -5.35
CA ARG A 126 15.97 -9.44 -4.52
C ARG A 126 15.68 -8.60 -3.29
N ALA A 127 14.92 -7.52 -3.43
CA ALA A 127 14.55 -6.66 -2.30
C ALA A 127 13.71 -7.42 -1.25
N VAL A 128 12.74 -8.24 -1.70
CA VAL A 128 11.91 -9.06 -0.81
C VAL A 128 12.73 -10.11 -0.08
N LEU A 129 13.61 -10.84 -0.77
CA LEU A 129 14.47 -11.85 -0.15
C LEU A 129 15.41 -11.24 0.91
N ALA A 130 16.02 -10.09 0.59
CA ALA A 130 16.89 -9.37 1.51
C ALA A 130 16.10 -8.90 2.74
N ALA A 131 14.93 -8.31 2.55
CA ALA A 131 14.08 -7.84 3.64
C ALA A 131 13.53 -8.96 4.52
N LEU A 132 13.19 -10.13 3.96
CA LEU A 132 12.77 -11.31 4.72
C LEU A 132 13.93 -11.85 5.58
N GLU A 133 15.13 -11.98 5.02
CA GLU A 133 16.30 -12.41 5.78
C GLU A 133 16.67 -11.41 6.88
N GLU A 134 16.57 -10.11 6.61
CA GLU A 134 16.84 -9.06 7.60
C GLU A 134 15.85 -9.11 8.76
N VAL A 135 14.55 -9.28 8.50
CA VAL A 135 13.51 -9.22 9.54
C VAL A 135 13.34 -10.54 10.28
N LEU A 136 13.59 -11.70 9.64
CA LEU A 136 13.41 -13.02 10.25
C LEU A 136 14.72 -13.63 10.74
N GLY A 137 15.85 -13.20 10.18
CA GLY A 137 17.17 -13.74 10.46
C GLY A 137 17.49 -15.01 9.65
N PRO A 138 18.77 -15.22 9.27
CA PRO A 138 19.16 -16.32 8.37
C PRO A 138 18.81 -17.74 8.86
N PRO A 139 18.86 -18.06 10.17
CA PRO A 139 18.45 -19.38 10.66
C PRO A 139 16.95 -19.69 10.52
N ALA A 140 16.09 -18.68 10.53
CA ALA A 140 14.63 -18.85 10.38
C ALA A 140 14.17 -18.67 8.93
N PHE A 141 15.00 -18.12 8.05
CA PHE A 141 14.67 -17.89 6.66
C PHE A 141 15.89 -18.14 5.76
N GLU A 142 15.85 -19.23 4.98
CA GLU A 142 16.90 -19.54 4.00
C GLU A 142 16.49 -19.06 2.60
N GLN A 143 17.14 -17.99 2.12
CA GLN A 143 16.85 -17.41 0.81
C GLN A 143 16.97 -18.39 -0.38
N ARG A 144 17.81 -19.43 -0.26
CA ARG A 144 18.05 -20.40 -1.34
C ARG A 144 16.88 -21.33 -1.60
N THR A 145 16.09 -21.62 -0.56
CA THR A 145 14.93 -22.52 -0.63
C THR A 145 13.62 -21.76 -0.60
N ALA A 146 13.65 -20.46 -0.25
CA ALA A 146 12.47 -19.62 -0.18
C ALA A 146 11.76 -19.44 -1.53
N SER A 147 10.44 -19.61 -1.52
CA SER A 147 9.57 -19.38 -2.69
C SER A 147 9.12 -17.92 -2.72
N VAL A 148 9.77 -17.09 -3.54
CA VAL A 148 9.36 -15.70 -3.77
C VAL A 148 8.89 -15.53 -5.20
N ASP A 149 7.59 -15.31 -5.34
CA ASP A 149 6.90 -15.12 -6.61
C ASP A 149 6.53 -13.65 -6.78
N ILE A 150 6.98 -13.04 -7.87
CA ILE A 150 6.64 -11.67 -8.25
C ILE A 150 5.74 -11.71 -9.49
N ALA A 151 4.58 -11.08 -9.39
CA ALA A 151 3.66 -10.88 -10.50
C ALA A 151 3.48 -9.38 -10.76
N VAL A 152 3.43 -8.99 -12.03
CA VAL A 152 2.97 -7.65 -12.42
C VAL A 152 1.54 -7.78 -12.89
N ASP A 153 0.61 -7.22 -12.13
CA ASP A 153 -0.83 -7.36 -12.33
C ASP A 153 -1.46 -6.18 -13.08
N ASP A 154 -0.78 -5.03 -13.13
CA ASP A 154 -1.24 -3.86 -13.87
C ASP A 154 -0.09 -2.97 -14.37
N VAL A 155 -0.34 -2.20 -15.43
CA VAL A 155 0.58 -1.21 -16.00
C VAL A 155 -0.14 0.11 -16.21
N THR A 156 0.33 1.17 -15.54
CA THR A 156 -0.26 2.51 -15.60
C THR A 156 0.57 3.48 -16.45
N PRO A 157 -0.06 4.43 -17.18
CA PRO A 157 0.67 5.47 -17.91
C PRO A 157 1.40 6.48 -17.03
N GLY A 158 1.16 6.49 -15.71
CA GLY A 158 1.73 7.43 -14.73
C GLY A 158 2.59 6.77 -13.65
N ASP A 159 2.78 7.46 -12.53
CA ASP A 159 3.44 6.88 -11.36
C ASP A 159 2.53 5.80 -10.74
N PRO A 160 2.99 4.54 -10.59
CA PRO A 160 2.21 3.46 -10.01
C PRO A 160 1.87 3.66 -8.52
N ARG A 161 2.43 4.70 -7.87
CA ARG A 161 2.15 5.04 -6.46
C ARG A 161 1.00 6.05 -6.28
N LEU A 162 0.46 6.60 -7.37
CA LEU A 162 -0.56 7.66 -7.35
C LEU A 162 -1.98 7.15 -7.61
#